data_AF-A0A0F9JKL0-F1
#
_entry.id   AF-A0A0F9JKL0-F1
#
_cell.length_a   1.000
_cell.length_b   1.000
_cell.length_c   1.000
_cell.angle_alpha   90.00
_cell.angle_beta   90.00
_cell.angle_gamma   90.00
#
_symmetry.space_group_name_H-M   'P 1'
#
loop_
_entity.id
_entity.type
_entity.pdbx_description
1 polymer ?
#
loop_
_entity_poly.entity_id
_entity_poly.type
_entity_poly.pdbx_seq_one_letter_code
_entity_poly.pdbx_strand_id
1 'polypeptide(L)'
;MSYVFDATMKVWRDHVRPFVKNEILAEQFEEVLDAIHSANHRVPSADGLFKGDGLNHDPELTHAVRELVEVVENQENAGGWLHPRGRR
;
A
#
# COMPACT_ATOMS: atom_id res chain seq x y z
N MET A 1 3.65 14.37 -12.78
CA MET A 1 4.33 13.59 -11.72
C MET A 1 4.16 14.32 -10.38
N SER A 2 3.95 13.58 -9.28
CA SER A 2 3.66 14.16 -7.95
C SER A 2 4.90 14.08 -7.06
N TYR A 3 5.44 15.24 -6.67
CA TYR A 3 6.61 15.33 -5.78
C TYR A 3 6.44 14.51 -4.49
N VAL A 4 5.24 14.52 -3.90
CA VAL A 4 4.96 13.79 -2.65
C VAL A 4 5.06 12.27 -2.86
N PHE A 5 4.53 11.78 -3.98
CA PHE A 5 4.62 10.36 -4.32
C PHE A 5 6.07 9.96 -4.59
N ASP A 6 6.79 10.74 -5.40
CA ASP A 6 8.18 10.46 -5.78
C ASP A 6 9.10 10.43 -4.54
N ALA A 7 8.93 11.38 -3.62
CA ALA A 7 9.65 11.42 -2.35
C ALA A 7 9.31 10.22 -1.46
N THR A 8 8.03 9.82 -1.39
CA THR A 8 7.57 8.67 -0.59
C THR A 8 8.14 7.37 -1.15
N MET A 9 8.08 7.15 -2.47
CA MET A 9 8.65 5.98 -3.13
C MET A 9 10.16 5.91 -2.97
N LYS A 10 10.86 7.06 -2.99
CA LYS A 10 12.29 7.10 -2.69
C LYS A 10 12.60 6.62 -1.28
N VAL A 11 11.89 7.14 -0.27
CA VAL A 11 12.07 6.69 1.13
C VAL A 11 11.73 5.21 1.28
N TRP A 12 10.64 4.75 0.67
CA TRP A 12 10.26 3.34 0.67
C TRP A 12 11.39 2.47 0.13
N ARG A 13 11.85 2.72 -1.11
CA ARG A 13 12.88 1.90 -1.77
C ARG A 13 14.23 1.95 -1.09
N ASP A 14 14.66 3.13 -0.64
CA ASP A 14 16.02 3.33 -0.11
C ASP A 14 16.13 2.96 1.38
N HIS A 15 15.04 3.09 2.15
CA HIS A 15 15.11 3.04 3.61
C HIS A 15 14.13 2.08 4.28
N VAL A 16 13.09 1.59 3.61
CA VAL A 16 12.10 0.67 4.21
C VAL A 16 12.16 -0.72 3.58
N ARG A 17 12.01 -0.80 2.25
CA ARG A 17 12.00 -2.02 1.44
C ARG A 17 13.16 -2.99 1.73
N PRO A 18 14.42 -2.53 1.96
CA PRO A 18 15.54 -3.45 2.26
C PRO A 18 15.40 -4.21 3.60
N PHE A 19 14.56 -3.73 4.52
CA PHE A 19 14.35 -4.35 5.82
C PHE A 19 13.14 -5.29 5.84
N VAL A 20 12.31 -5.28 4.79
CA VAL A 20 11.16 -6.17 4.65
C VAL A 20 11.66 -7.52 4.10
N LYS A 21 11.73 -8.52 4.98
CA LYS A 21 12.24 -9.87 4.63
C LYS A 21 11.29 -10.66 3.75
N ASN A 22 10.01 -10.33 3.78
CA ASN A 22 9.00 -11.00 2.98
C ASN A 22 8.87 -10.28 1.64
N GLU A 23 9.46 -10.87 0.59
CA GLU A 23 9.50 -10.26 -0.74
C GLU A 23 8.10 -10.07 -1.34
N ILE A 24 7.21 -11.08 -1.17
CA ILE A 24 5.82 -11.02 -1.65
C ILE A 24 5.06 -9.88 -0.97
N LEU A 25 5.16 -9.76 0.35
CA LEU A 25 4.52 -8.67 1.09
C LEU A 25 5.02 -7.30 0.61
N ALA A 26 6.31 -7.19 0.30
CA ALA A 26 6.90 -5.94 -0.11
C ALA A 26 6.50 -5.53 -1.54
N GLU A 27 6.41 -6.48 -2.46
CA GLU A 27 5.91 -6.28 -3.83
C GLU A 27 4.44 -5.85 -3.82
N GLN A 28 3.60 -6.54 -3.05
CA GLN A 28 2.18 -6.20 -2.89
C GLN A 28 1.98 -4.81 -2.29
N PHE A 29 2.86 -4.40 -1.38
CA PHE A 29 2.82 -3.05 -0.83
C PHE A 29 3.18 -1.97 -1.86
N GLU A 30 4.13 -2.26 -2.76
CA GLU A 30 4.49 -1.36 -3.87
C GLU A 30 3.35 -1.21 -4.88
N GLU A 31 2.68 -2.31 -5.22
CA GLU A 31 1.50 -2.31 -6.10
C GLU A 31 0.36 -1.44 -5.53
N VAL A 32 0.13 -1.51 -4.22
CA VAL A 32 -0.83 -0.62 -3.54
C VAL A 32 -0.42 0.85 -3.61
N LEU A 33 0.87 1.18 -3.41
CA LEU A 33 1.36 2.55 -3.51
C LEU A 33 1.15 3.14 -4.92
N ASP A 34 1.45 2.35 -5.96
CA ASP A 34 1.24 2.72 -7.35
C ASP A 34 -0.25 2.87 -7.69
N ALA A 35 -1.11 2.00 -7.16
CA ALA A 35 -2.55 2.07 -7.33
C ALA A 35 -3.16 3.31 -6.65
N ILE A 36 -2.71 3.67 -5.44
CA ILE A 36 -3.10 4.92 -4.76
C ILE A 36 -2.74 6.13 -5.61
N HIS A 37 -1.52 6.13 -6.16
CA HIS A 37 -1.07 7.22 -7.01
C HIS A 37 -1.94 7.37 -8.26
N SER A 38 -2.25 6.25 -8.91
CA SER A 38 -3.07 6.19 -10.12
C SER A 38 -4.51 6.63 -9.85
N ALA A 39 -5.12 6.13 -8.77
CA ALA A 39 -6.46 6.50 -8.34
C ALA A 39 -6.57 8.01 -8.05
N ASN A 40 -5.52 8.60 -7.46
CA ASN A 40 -5.47 10.04 -7.20
C ASN A 40 -5.42 10.90 -8.48
N HIS A 41 -4.88 10.40 -9.60
CA HIS A 41 -4.93 11.10 -10.91
C HIS A 41 -6.27 10.94 -11.63
N ARG A 42 -7.07 9.94 -11.27
CA ARG A 42 -8.41 9.71 -11.84
C ARG A 42 -9.46 10.63 -11.23
N VAL A 43 -9.14 11.36 -10.15
CA VAL A 43 -9.99 12.40 -9.57
C VAL A 43 -9.84 13.69 -10.40
N PRO A 44 -10.88 14.16 -11.10
CA PRO A 44 -10.77 15.34 -11.95
C PRO A 44 -10.54 16.61 -11.11
N SER A 45 -9.55 17.42 -11.51
CA SER A 45 -9.32 18.73 -10.91
C SER A 45 -9.91 19.86 -11.77
N ALA A 46 -10.59 20.78 -11.10
CA ALA A 46 -10.87 22.17 -11.52
C ALA A 46 -12.20 22.53 -12.23
N ASP A 47 -13.25 21.69 -12.15
CA ASP A 47 -14.64 22.17 -12.33
C ASP A 47 -15.37 22.38 -10.98
N GLY A 48 -14.62 22.40 -9.87
CA GLY A 48 -15.13 22.85 -8.56
C GLY A 48 -15.99 21.86 -7.78
N LEU A 49 -16.11 20.60 -8.20
CA LEU A 49 -16.72 19.56 -7.39
C LEU A 49 -15.67 18.54 -6.97
N PHE A 50 -15.06 18.78 -5.81
CA PHE A 50 -14.48 17.71 -5.00
C PHE A 50 -15.61 16.70 -4.73
N LYS A 51 -15.67 15.63 -5.52
CA LYS A 51 -16.30 14.40 -5.08
C LYS A 51 -15.18 13.55 -4.52
N GLY A 52 -15.02 13.66 -3.21
CA GLY A 52 -14.06 12.85 -2.48
C GLY A 52 -14.18 11.36 -2.80
N ASP A 53 -13.10 10.70 -2.42
CA ASP A 53 -12.95 9.25 -2.36
C ASP A 53 -12.72 8.49 -3.66
N GLY A 54 -11.97 9.09 -4.58
CA GLY A 54 -11.40 8.36 -5.72
C GLY A 54 -10.56 7.15 -5.30
N LEU A 55 -10.09 7.09 -4.05
CA LEU A 55 -9.38 5.93 -3.51
C LEU A 55 -10.35 4.76 -3.22
N ASN A 56 -11.41 4.95 -2.43
CA ASN A 56 -12.31 3.84 -2.10
C ASN A 56 -13.28 3.46 -3.24
N HIS A 57 -13.37 4.28 -4.29
CA HIS A 57 -14.14 3.97 -5.50
C HIS A 57 -13.30 3.40 -6.64
N ASP A 58 -11.98 3.27 -6.47
CA ASP A 58 -11.10 2.70 -7.48
C ASP A 58 -11.07 1.16 -7.35
N PRO A 59 -11.54 0.42 -8.38
CA PRO A 59 -11.59 -1.04 -8.33
C PRO A 59 -10.20 -1.69 -8.39
N GLU A 60 -9.22 -1.05 -9.03
CA GLU A 60 -7.83 -1.55 -9.06
C GLU A 60 -7.20 -1.39 -7.68
N LEU A 61 -7.38 -0.23 -7.02
CA LEU A 61 -6.90 -0.03 -5.66
C LEU A 61 -7.59 -0.97 -4.67
N THR A 62 -8.91 -1.17 -4.82
CA THR A 62 -9.66 -2.12 -3.99
C THR A 62 -9.11 -3.54 -4.15
N HIS A 63 -8.77 -3.95 -5.38
CA HIS A 63 -8.21 -5.27 -5.63
C HIS A 63 -6.81 -5.41 -5.02
N ALA A 64 -5.90 -4.47 -5.27
CA ALA A 64 -4.54 -4.48 -4.73
C ALA A 64 -4.53 -4.48 -3.19
N VAL A 65 -5.41 -3.70 -2.54
CA VAL A 65 -5.54 -3.69 -1.08
C VAL A 65 -6.03 -5.05 -0.56
N ARG A 66 -6.94 -5.72 -1.26
CA ARG A 66 -7.43 -7.05 -0.86
C ARG A 66 -6.32 -8.09 -0.94
N GLU A 67 -5.52 -8.08 -2.00
CA GLU A 67 -4.39 -9.01 -2.16
C GLU A 67 -3.35 -8.79 -1.05
N LEU A 68 -3.03 -7.54 -0.72
CA LEU A 68 -2.15 -7.21 0.39
C LEU A 68 -2.69 -7.74 1.74
N VAL A 69 -3.98 -7.53 2.02
CA VAL A 69 -4.62 -8.03 3.27
C VAL A 69 -4.58 -9.56 3.32
N GLU A 70 -4.91 -10.23 2.23
CA GLU A 70 -4.88 -11.70 2.15
C GLU A 70 -3.46 -12.25 2.41
N VAL A 71 -2.43 -11.60 1.86
CA VAL A 71 -1.03 -11.97 2.11
C VAL A 71 -0.66 -11.83 3.60
N VAL A 72 -1.13 -10.78 4.28
CA VAL A 72 -0.90 -10.59 5.73
C VAL A 72 -1.67 -11.64 6.54
N GLU A 73 -2.96 -11.82 6.28
CA GLU A 73 -3.81 -12.77 7.01
C GLU A 73 -3.31 -14.22 6.85
N ASN A 74 -2.90 -14.62 5.64
CA ASN A 74 -2.33 -15.94 5.40
C ASN A 74 -1.01 -16.15 6.18
N GLN A 75 -0.20 -15.10 6.34
CA GLN A 75 1.04 -15.18 7.13
C GLN A 75 0.79 -15.24 8.63
N GLU A 76 -0.18 -14.49 9.14
CA GLU A 76 -0.59 -14.54 10.55
C GLU A 76 -1.17 -15.92 10.89
N ASN A 77 -2.04 -16.45 10.04
CA ASN A 77 -2.66 -17.77 10.20
C ASN A 77 -1.66 -18.94 10.04
N ALA A 78 -0.61 -18.76 9.24
CA ALA A 78 0.49 -19.71 9.11
C ALA A 78 1.47 -19.71 10.32
N GLY A 79 1.20 -18.90 11.36
CA GLY A 79 2.02 -18.81 12.57
C GLY A 79 3.27 -17.94 12.43
N GLY A 80 3.35 -17.11 11.38
CA GLY A 80 4.54 -16.32 11.03
C GLY A 80 4.86 -15.17 11.97
N TRP A 81 3.96 -14.84 12.90
CA TRP A 81 4.19 -13.85 13.95
C TRP A 81 3.85 -14.44 15.31
N LEU A 82 4.64 -15.42 15.76
CA LEU A 82 4.74 -15.68 17.20
C LEU A 82 5.26 -14.40 17.87
N HIS A 83 4.33 -13.63 18.42
CA HIS A 83 4.61 -12.55 19.33
C HIS A 83 5.71 -12.95 20.32
N PRO A 84 6.76 -12.14 20.55
CA PRO A 84 7.48 -12.20 21.81
C PRO A 84 6.63 -11.53 22.88
N ARG A 85 5.47 -12.10 23.24
CA ARG A 85 4.79 -11.78 24.50
C ARG A 85 5.51 -12.55 25.61
N GLY A 86 6.69 -12.07 25.96
CA GLY A 86 7.54 -12.72 26.95
C GLY A 86 8.75 -11.90 27.36
N ARG A 87 8.56 -10.65 27.80
CA ARG A 87 9.41 -10.01 28.83
C ARG A 87 8.62 -8.91 29.55
N ARG A 88 7.90 -9.29 30.61
CA ARG A 88 8.20 -8.94 32.00
C ARG A 88 7.20 -9.63 32.91
#